data_AF-A0A671MDL5-F1
#
_entry.id   AF-A0A671MDL5-F1
#
_cell.length_a   1.000
_cell.length_b   1.000
_cell.length_c   1.000
_cell.angle_alpha   90.00
_cell.angle_beta   90.00
_cell.angle_gamma   90.00
#
_symmetry.space_group_name_H-M   'P 1'
#
loop_
_entity.id
_entity.type
_entity.pdbx_description
1 polymer ?
#
loop_
_entity_poly.entity_id
_entity_poly.type
_entity_poly.pdbx_seq_one_letter_code
_entity_poly.pdbx_strand_id
1 'polypeptide(L)'
;FMSVTAITTGIWLVFLQIFPKAQNVAWSSVNFKSMLTWSPKPTNYSYTVEFSELGQDRERMPHCIRTMEPECDLTAELKNLKAYYSADILSEPMRGVSSDLIEFPHVRSEKFSPYYDTAIGRPEFKIEVSSDKRKMTLHVTDVPTALFNEDNKRLNIRDVFGDNLQYKVTYRKAKSTGKNKRH
;
A
#
# COMPACT_ATOMS: atom_id res chain seq x y z
N PHE A 1 50.91 -46.67 -10.61
CA PHE A 1 50.02 -46.79 -11.79
C PHE A 1 48.97 -47.85 -11.51
N MET A 2 47.77 -47.42 -11.12
CA MET A 2 46.54 -48.21 -11.21
C MET A 2 45.43 -47.18 -11.38
N SER A 3 44.77 -47.22 -12.54
CA SER A 3 43.62 -46.41 -12.88
C SER A 3 42.38 -47.09 -12.31
N VAL A 4 41.58 -46.36 -11.51
CA VAL A 4 40.27 -46.81 -11.04
C VAL A 4 39.24 -45.89 -11.66
N THR A 5 38.46 -46.42 -12.60
CA THR A 5 37.32 -45.75 -13.21
C THR A 5 36.12 -45.86 -12.27
N ALA A 6 35.61 -44.72 -11.79
CA ALA A 6 34.37 -44.65 -11.04
C ALA A 6 33.19 -44.45 -12.02
N ILE A 7 32.27 -45.40 -12.07
CA ILE A 7 30.98 -45.26 -12.73
C ILE A 7 30.07 -44.53 -11.74
N THR A 8 29.91 -43.21 -11.90
CA THR A 8 28.94 -42.44 -11.14
C THR A 8 27.55 -42.65 -11.75
N THR A 9 26.75 -43.49 -11.11
CA THR A 9 25.31 -43.51 -11.31
C THR A 9 24.76 -42.15 -10.90
N GLY A 10 24.35 -41.37 -11.90
CA GLY A 10 23.80 -40.04 -11.72
C GLY A 10 22.46 -40.09 -10.99
N ILE A 11 22.50 -39.94 -9.67
CA ILE A 11 21.36 -39.42 -8.91
C ILE A 11 21.23 -37.97 -9.35
N TRP A 12 20.27 -37.70 -10.24
CA TRP A 12 19.80 -36.34 -10.48
C TRP A 12 19.18 -35.85 -9.17
N LEU A 13 19.98 -35.15 -8.36
CA LEU A 13 19.46 -34.32 -7.29
C LEU A 13 18.60 -33.24 -7.95
N VAL A 14 17.29 -33.47 -8.00
CA VAL A 14 16.32 -32.43 -8.31
C VAL A 14 16.42 -31.45 -7.15
N PHE A 15 17.14 -30.35 -7.34
CA PHE A 15 17.12 -29.26 -6.38
C PHE A 15 15.69 -28.70 -6.40
N LEU A 16 14.91 -29.02 -5.38
CA LEU A 16 13.63 -28.37 -5.15
C LEU A 16 13.94 -26.89 -4.89
N GLN A 17 13.75 -26.05 -5.91
CA GLN A 17 14.02 -24.62 -5.80
C GLN A 17 12.94 -23.99 -4.91
N ILE A 18 13.22 -23.89 -3.61
CA ILE A 18 12.32 -23.25 -2.65
C ILE A 18 12.60 -21.76 -2.64
N PHE A 19 11.64 -20.96 -3.11
CA PHE A 19 11.74 -19.50 -3.07
C PHE A 19 11.50 -18.98 -1.64
N PRO A 20 12.23 -17.96 -1.18
CA PRO A 20 11.98 -17.38 0.13
C PRO A 20 10.64 -16.64 0.13
N LYS A 21 9.91 -16.72 1.24
CA LYS A 21 8.70 -15.93 1.46
C LYS A 21 9.04 -14.45 1.60
N ALA A 22 8.18 -13.58 1.08
CA ALA A 22 8.20 -12.16 1.40
C ALA A 22 8.06 -11.95 2.92
N GLN A 23 8.64 -10.86 3.42
CA GLN A 23 8.65 -10.48 4.83
C GLN A 23 8.33 -9.00 4.95
N ASN A 24 7.91 -8.58 6.15
CA ASN A 24 7.58 -7.18 6.44
C ASN A 24 6.53 -6.62 5.47
N VAL A 25 5.53 -7.45 5.14
CA VAL A 25 4.44 -7.07 4.25
C VAL A 25 3.59 -6.02 4.96
N ALA A 26 3.52 -4.82 4.40
CA ALA A 26 2.82 -3.69 5.00
C ALA A 26 2.09 -2.85 3.97
N TRP A 27 0.98 -2.26 4.41
CA TRP A 27 0.26 -1.24 3.66
C TRP A 27 0.79 0.15 4.03
N SER A 28 1.00 0.99 3.03
CA SER A 28 1.29 2.41 3.17
C SER A 28 0.24 3.19 2.38
N SER A 29 -0.59 3.97 3.08
CA SER A 29 -1.65 4.73 2.43
C SER A 29 -1.78 6.15 2.97
N VAL A 30 -1.71 7.13 2.07
CA VAL A 30 -1.89 8.56 2.39
C VAL A 30 -2.80 9.19 1.35
N ASN A 31 -3.86 9.86 1.80
CA ASN A 31 -4.89 10.47 0.93
C ASN A 31 -5.37 9.50 -0.17
N PHE A 32 -5.62 8.24 0.21
CA PHE A 32 -6.04 7.14 -0.67
C PHE A 32 -5.01 6.67 -1.70
N LYS A 33 -3.80 7.24 -1.76
CA LYS A 33 -2.68 6.64 -2.50
C LYS A 33 -2.19 5.43 -1.70
N SER A 34 -2.48 4.22 -2.17
CA SER A 34 -2.27 2.98 -1.40
C SER A 34 -1.25 2.07 -2.06
N MET A 35 -0.16 1.80 -1.35
CA MET A 35 0.96 1.00 -1.80
C MET A 35 1.20 -0.16 -0.84
N LEU A 36 1.38 -1.36 -1.38
CA LEU A 36 1.82 -2.53 -0.64
C LEU A 36 3.34 -2.62 -0.74
N THR A 37 4.04 -2.81 0.37
CA THR A 37 5.50 -2.95 0.41
C THR A 37 5.90 -4.20 1.15
N TRP A 38 7.06 -4.75 0.82
CA TRP A 38 7.61 -5.94 1.45
C TRP A 38 9.13 -5.99 1.32
N SER A 39 9.74 -7.08 1.75
CA SER A 39 11.18 -7.33 1.71
C SER A 39 11.45 -8.84 1.62
N PRO A 40 12.66 -9.28 1.26
CA PRO A 40 13.73 -8.50 0.64
C PRO A 40 13.45 -8.26 -0.85
N LYS A 41 14.24 -7.37 -1.47
CA LYS A 41 14.29 -7.26 -2.94
C LYS A 41 14.81 -8.60 -3.51
N PRO A 42 14.13 -9.20 -4.51
CA PRO A 42 14.50 -10.52 -5.00
C PRO A 42 15.75 -10.44 -5.90
N THR A 43 16.50 -11.54 -6.00
CA THR A 43 17.74 -11.61 -6.82
C THR A 43 17.69 -12.72 -7.88
N ASN A 44 17.12 -13.88 -7.56
CA ASN A 44 17.01 -15.06 -8.43
C ASN A 44 15.58 -15.65 -8.48
N TYR A 45 14.60 -14.83 -8.16
CA TYR A 45 13.17 -15.11 -8.18
C TYR A 45 12.42 -13.79 -8.40
N SER A 46 11.10 -13.83 -8.40
CA SER A 46 10.26 -12.65 -8.57
C SER A 46 9.04 -12.72 -7.68
N TYR A 47 8.35 -11.59 -7.52
CA TYR A 47 7.10 -11.54 -6.79
C TYR A 47 5.91 -11.37 -7.72
N THR A 48 4.78 -11.99 -7.39
CA THR A 48 3.48 -11.57 -7.92
C THR A 48 2.56 -11.19 -6.79
N VAL A 49 1.91 -10.04 -6.94
CA VAL A 49 0.87 -9.59 -6.04
C VAL A 49 -0.49 -10.07 -6.54
N GLU A 50 -1.20 -10.75 -5.67
CA GLU A 50 -2.63 -11.03 -5.77
C GLU A 50 -3.36 -10.25 -4.69
N PHE A 51 -4.57 -9.79 -4.95
CA PHE A 51 -5.38 -9.09 -3.96
C PHE A 51 -6.86 -9.40 -4.13
N SER A 52 -7.64 -9.17 -3.08
CA SER A 52 -9.10 -9.35 -3.10
C SER A 52 -9.74 -8.49 -2.03
N GLU A 53 -10.97 -8.06 -2.30
CA GLU A 53 -11.91 -7.73 -1.24
C GLU A 53 -12.20 -9.01 -0.41
N LEU A 54 -12.28 -8.88 0.92
CA LEU A 54 -12.46 -10.04 1.79
C LEU A 54 -13.73 -10.84 1.42
N GLY A 55 -13.54 -12.13 1.16
CA GLY A 55 -14.62 -13.04 0.78
C GLY A 55 -14.88 -13.12 -0.72
N GLN A 56 -14.12 -12.39 -1.54
CA GLN A 56 -14.12 -12.51 -3.00
C GLN A 56 -12.91 -13.29 -3.52
N ASP A 57 -12.93 -13.60 -4.81
CA ASP A 57 -11.83 -14.25 -5.50
C ASP A 57 -10.62 -13.32 -5.62
N ARG A 58 -9.42 -13.92 -5.64
CA ARG A 58 -8.17 -13.16 -5.79
C ARG A 58 -7.91 -12.83 -7.24
N GLU A 59 -7.53 -11.58 -7.47
CA GLU A 59 -7.13 -11.08 -8.77
C GLU A 59 -5.62 -10.80 -8.78
N ARG A 60 -4.95 -11.18 -9.88
CA ARG A 60 -3.53 -10.88 -10.07
C ARG A 60 -3.38 -9.43 -10.52
N MET A 61 -2.48 -8.71 -9.86
CA MET A 61 -2.21 -7.31 -10.17
C MET A 61 -1.37 -7.17 -11.45
N PRO A 62 -1.90 -6.68 -12.58
CA PRO A 62 -1.24 -6.78 -13.87
C PRO A 62 0.17 -6.16 -13.93
N HIS A 63 0.36 -5.00 -13.30
CA HIS A 63 1.66 -4.31 -13.25
C HIS A 63 2.61 -4.84 -12.18
N CYS A 64 2.16 -5.80 -11.35
CA CYS A 64 2.97 -6.43 -10.31
C CYS A 64 3.06 -7.95 -10.50
N ILE A 65 2.98 -8.44 -11.75
CA ILE A 65 3.24 -9.84 -12.10
C ILE A 65 4.73 -10.04 -12.35
N ARG A 66 5.36 -10.97 -11.61
CA ARG A 66 6.79 -11.29 -11.68
C ARG A 66 7.67 -10.05 -11.58
N THR A 67 7.33 -9.16 -10.64
CA THR A 67 8.08 -7.93 -10.37
C THR A 67 9.35 -8.23 -9.57
N MET A 68 10.37 -7.42 -9.83
CA MET A 68 11.60 -7.35 -9.03
C MET A 68 11.55 -6.23 -7.99
N GLU A 69 10.52 -5.37 -8.05
CA GLU A 69 10.36 -4.30 -7.08
C GLU A 69 9.62 -4.81 -5.84
N PRO A 70 10.11 -4.49 -4.63
CA PRO A 70 9.52 -4.95 -3.38
C PRO A 70 8.32 -4.08 -2.95
N GLU A 71 7.58 -3.57 -3.92
CA GLU A 71 6.42 -2.72 -3.74
C GLU A 71 5.44 -2.85 -4.91
N CYS A 72 4.17 -2.54 -4.65
CA CYS A 72 3.11 -2.52 -5.64
C CYS A 72 2.07 -1.45 -5.32
N ASP A 73 1.78 -0.60 -6.30
CA ASP A 73 0.72 0.41 -6.20
C ASP A 73 -0.64 -0.25 -6.46
N LEU A 74 -1.53 -0.24 -5.48
CA LEU A 74 -2.86 -0.85 -5.58
C LEU A 74 -3.97 0.21 -5.67
N THR A 75 -3.61 1.49 -5.75
CA THR A 75 -4.54 2.63 -5.64
C THR A 75 -5.75 2.52 -6.57
N ALA A 76 -5.54 2.16 -7.84
CA ALA A 76 -6.61 2.12 -8.85
C ALA A 76 -7.59 0.96 -8.66
N GLU A 77 -7.18 -0.09 -7.94
CA GLU A 77 -7.97 -1.31 -7.80
C GLU A 77 -8.83 -1.35 -6.54
N LEU A 78 -8.53 -0.49 -5.55
CA LEU A 78 -9.29 -0.40 -4.30
C LEU A 78 -10.57 0.44 -4.47
N LYS A 79 -11.48 -0.02 -5.33
CA LYS A 79 -12.68 0.71 -5.76
C LYS A 79 -13.70 0.90 -4.65
N ASN A 80 -13.99 -0.17 -3.88
CA ASN A 80 -14.87 -0.10 -2.74
C ASN A 80 -14.09 0.42 -1.52
N LEU A 81 -14.16 1.72 -1.25
CA LEU A 81 -13.33 2.37 -0.22
C LEU A 81 -13.60 1.86 1.20
N LYS A 82 -14.82 1.39 1.48
CA LYS A 82 -15.23 0.93 2.82
C LYS A 82 -15.04 -0.58 3.03
N ALA A 83 -14.73 -1.32 1.96
CA ALA A 83 -14.39 -2.72 2.08
C ALA A 83 -13.04 -2.92 2.77
N TYR A 84 -12.83 -4.13 3.26
CA TYR A 84 -11.53 -4.61 3.68
C TYR A 84 -10.94 -5.47 2.57
N TYR A 85 -9.66 -5.25 2.29
CA TYR A 85 -8.88 -5.99 1.32
C TYR A 85 -7.78 -6.78 2.02
N SER A 86 -7.35 -7.84 1.36
CA SER A 86 -6.09 -8.53 1.67
C SER A 86 -5.31 -8.75 0.39
N ALA A 87 -3.99 -8.77 0.50
CA ALA A 87 -3.09 -9.07 -0.60
C ALA A 87 -2.20 -10.26 -0.24
N ASP A 88 -1.90 -11.09 -1.22
CA ASP A 88 -0.95 -12.20 -1.12
C ASP A 88 0.24 -11.89 -2.05
N ILE A 89 1.45 -12.04 -1.52
CA ILE A 89 2.68 -11.88 -2.29
C ILE A 89 3.27 -13.27 -2.51
N LEU A 90 3.24 -13.72 -3.76
CA LEU A 90 3.74 -15.02 -4.18
C LEU A 90 5.20 -14.88 -4.65
N SER A 91 6.07 -15.73 -4.15
CA SER A 91 7.46 -15.84 -4.60
C SER A 91 7.58 -16.91 -5.68
N GLU A 92 7.84 -16.52 -6.91
CA GLU A 92 7.78 -17.40 -8.09
C GLU A 92 9.07 -17.28 -8.95
N PRO A 93 9.37 -18.26 -9.83
CA PRO A 93 10.55 -18.22 -10.68
C PRO A 93 10.55 -16.99 -11.60
N MET A 94 11.75 -16.57 -11.99
CA MET A 94 11.90 -15.54 -13.02
C MET A 94 11.27 -16.00 -14.35
N ARG A 95 10.93 -15.03 -15.21
CA ARG A 95 10.43 -15.34 -16.56
C ARG A 95 11.43 -16.23 -17.31
N GLY A 96 10.93 -17.33 -17.87
CA GLY A 96 11.74 -18.30 -18.62
C GLY A 96 12.39 -19.39 -17.76
N VAL A 97 12.24 -19.36 -16.44
CA VAL A 97 12.70 -20.41 -15.54
C VAL A 97 11.51 -21.32 -15.18
N SER A 98 11.66 -22.62 -15.40
CA SER A 98 10.67 -23.62 -14.96
C SER A 98 10.85 -23.94 -13.49
N SER A 99 9.75 -24.23 -12.79
CA SER A 99 9.76 -24.73 -11.43
C SER A 99 8.78 -25.88 -11.33
N ASP A 100 9.16 -26.93 -10.61
CA ASP A 100 8.31 -28.09 -10.35
C ASP A 100 7.35 -27.88 -9.16
N LEU A 101 7.34 -26.67 -8.57
CA LEU A 101 6.44 -26.33 -7.48
C LEU A 101 5.00 -26.23 -7.97
N ILE A 102 4.11 -26.99 -7.32
CA ILE A 102 2.65 -26.92 -7.55
C ILE A 102 2.07 -25.66 -6.92
N GLU A 103 2.57 -25.27 -5.75
CA GLU A 103 2.18 -24.05 -5.03
C GLU A 103 3.42 -23.24 -4.66
N PHE A 104 3.39 -21.96 -5.01
CA PHE A 104 4.48 -21.04 -4.68
C PHE A 104 4.37 -20.53 -3.24
N PRO A 105 5.49 -20.36 -2.53
CA PRO A 105 5.50 -19.75 -1.20
C PRO A 105 4.87 -18.36 -1.27
N HIS A 106 3.91 -18.10 -0.38
CA HIS A 106 3.25 -16.80 -0.30
C HIS A 106 3.12 -16.31 1.14
N VAL A 107 2.91 -15.01 1.27
CA VAL A 107 2.58 -14.33 2.53
C VAL A 107 1.43 -13.37 2.30
N ARG A 108 0.46 -13.44 3.21
CA ARG A 108 -0.69 -12.56 3.26
C ARG A 108 -0.38 -11.28 4.01
N SER A 109 -0.84 -10.15 3.50
CA SER A 109 -0.82 -8.86 4.21
C SER A 109 -1.89 -8.80 5.30
N GLU A 110 -1.68 -7.89 6.25
CA GLU A 110 -2.78 -7.47 7.13
C GLU A 110 -3.96 -6.91 6.34
N LYS A 111 -5.14 -6.98 6.94
CA LYS A 111 -6.36 -6.42 6.33
C LYS A 111 -6.23 -4.89 6.23
N PHE A 112 -6.72 -4.33 5.14
CA PHE A 112 -6.68 -2.89 4.89
C PHE A 112 -7.99 -2.39 4.31
N SER A 113 -8.53 -1.31 4.87
CA SER A 113 -9.66 -0.59 4.32
C SER A 113 -9.25 0.85 3.96
N PRO A 114 -9.37 1.27 2.69
CA PRO A 114 -8.99 2.62 2.28
C PRO A 114 -9.64 3.72 3.11
N TYR A 115 -10.93 3.58 3.45
CA TYR A 115 -11.69 4.60 4.18
C TYR A 115 -11.27 4.72 5.65
N TYR A 116 -10.94 3.60 6.30
CA TYR A 116 -10.66 3.58 7.73
C TYR A 116 -9.16 3.68 8.06
N ASP A 117 -8.30 3.20 7.17
CA ASP A 117 -6.87 3.01 7.46
C ASP A 117 -5.95 3.98 6.70
N THR A 118 -6.45 4.72 5.69
CA THR A 118 -5.62 5.74 5.03
C THR A 118 -5.28 6.86 6.02
N ALA A 119 -4.01 7.27 6.04
CA ALA A 119 -3.64 8.50 6.70
C ALA A 119 -4.16 9.70 5.91
N ILE A 120 -4.66 10.71 6.61
CA ILE A 120 -5.01 12.00 6.01
C ILE A 120 -3.78 12.91 6.11
N GLY A 121 -3.32 13.41 4.97
CA GLY A 121 -2.20 14.33 4.88
C GLY A 121 -2.46 15.65 5.59
N ARG A 122 -1.38 16.41 5.84
CA ARG A 122 -1.49 17.73 6.48
C ARG A 122 -2.28 18.69 5.58
N PRO A 123 -3.37 19.32 6.08
CA PRO A 123 -4.04 20.37 5.33
C PRO A 123 -3.24 21.66 5.34
N GLU A 124 -3.38 22.43 4.27
CA GLU A 124 -2.93 23.82 4.23
C GLU A 124 -3.99 24.73 4.85
N PHE A 125 -3.57 25.85 5.41
CA PHE A 125 -4.51 26.85 5.91
C PHE A 125 -3.99 28.28 5.70
N LYS A 126 -4.94 29.21 5.58
CA LYS A 126 -4.71 30.65 5.51
C LYS A 126 -5.49 31.35 6.60
N ILE A 127 -4.94 32.47 7.06
CA ILE A 127 -5.53 33.29 8.11
C ILE A 127 -5.84 34.65 7.52
N GLU A 128 -7.09 35.08 7.67
CA GLU A 128 -7.52 36.43 7.32
C GLU A 128 -7.95 37.15 8.59
N VAL A 129 -7.45 38.37 8.77
CA VAL A 129 -7.80 39.22 9.91
C VAL A 129 -8.69 40.34 9.39
N SER A 130 -9.84 40.55 10.05
CA SER A 130 -10.75 41.64 9.70
C SER A 130 -10.07 43.00 9.86
N SER A 131 -10.53 44.00 9.10
CA SER A 131 -9.97 45.36 9.13
C SER A 131 -10.01 45.99 10.54
N ASP A 132 -11.05 45.71 11.32
CA ASP A 132 -11.21 46.13 12.72
C ASP A 132 -10.38 45.29 13.71
N LYS A 133 -9.67 44.26 13.23
CA LYS A 133 -8.84 43.31 14.00
C LYS A 133 -9.57 42.55 15.10
N ARG A 134 -10.91 42.49 15.05
CA ARG A 134 -11.74 41.78 16.05
C ARG A 134 -12.10 40.35 15.64
N LYS A 135 -12.01 40.02 14.36
CA LYS A 135 -12.29 38.69 13.82
C LYS A 135 -11.09 38.16 13.07
N MET A 136 -10.88 36.86 13.21
CA MET A 136 -9.87 36.11 12.49
C MET A 136 -10.56 34.90 11.88
N THR A 137 -10.49 34.79 10.56
CA THR A 137 -11.06 33.67 9.80
C THR A 137 -9.93 32.73 9.43
N LEU A 138 -10.09 31.46 9.77
CA LEU A 138 -9.19 30.39 9.36
C LEU A 138 -9.80 29.66 8.17
N HIS A 139 -9.14 29.75 7.03
CA HIS A 139 -9.52 29.00 5.83
C HIS A 139 -8.66 27.75 5.76
N VAL A 140 -9.28 26.58 5.88
CA VAL A 140 -8.60 25.29 5.75
C VAL A 140 -8.85 24.76 4.35
N THR A 141 -7.79 24.39 3.64
CA THR A 141 -7.89 23.81 2.30
C THR A 141 -8.05 22.30 2.41
N ASP A 142 -9.12 21.77 1.81
CA ASP A 142 -9.35 20.33 1.72
C ASP A 142 -8.24 19.66 0.89
N VAL A 143 -7.64 18.60 1.43
CA VAL A 143 -6.48 17.92 0.84
C VAL A 143 -6.90 17.10 -0.39
N PRO A 144 -6.16 17.17 -1.51
CA PRO A 144 -6.47 16.35 -2.68
C PRO A 144 -6.15 14.86 -2.44
N THR A 145 -6.99 13.97 -2.96
CA THR A 145 -6.82 12.51 -2.84
C THR A 145 -6.19 11.91 -4.11
N ALA A 146 -5.87 10.61 -4.10
CA ALA A 146 -5.51 9.89 -5.32
C ALA A 146 -6.72 9.36 -6.12
N LEU A 147 -7.94 9.68 -5.68
CA LEU A 147 -9.18 9.19 -6.27
C LEU A 147 -9.71 10.14 -7.34
N PHE A 148 -10.41 9.56 -8.31
CA PHE A 148 -11.10 10.26 -9.38
C PHE A 148 -12.55 9.79 -9.43
N ASN A 149 -13.46 10.70 -9.76
CA ASN A 149 -14.86 10.34 -10.03
C ASN A 149 -15.03 9.78 -11.46
N GLU A 150 -16.26 9.44 -11.82
CA GLU A 150 -16.61 8.93 -13.16
C GLU A 150 -16.28 9.93 -14.29
N ASP A 151 -16.31 11.24 -14.01
CA ASP A 151 -15.93 12.31 -14.94
C ASP A 151 -14.41 12.55 -15.01
N ASN A 152 -13.59 11.68 -14.41
CA ASN A 152 -12.14 11.81 -14.28
C ASN A 152 -11.69 13.09 -13.56
N LYS A 153 -12.55 13.64 -12.70
CA LYS A 153 -12.23 14.75 -11.80
C LYS A 153 -11.64 14.21 -10.50
N ARG A 154 -10.50 14.77 -10.12
CA ARG A 154 -9.81 14.44 -8.86
C ARG A 154 -10.67 14.84 -7.65
N LEU A 155 -10.88 13.90 -6.74
CA LEU A 155 -11.61 14.12 -5.50
C LEU A 155 -10.68 14.69 -4.42
N ASN A 156 -11.22 15.55 -3.55
CA ASN A 156 -10.58 15.96 -2.31
C ASN A 156 -11.08 15.14 -1.11
N ILE A 157 -10.48 15.37 0.05
CA ILE A 157 -10.79 14.62 1.27
C ILE A 157 -12.23 14.84 1.76
N ARG A 158 -12.81 16.03 1.56
CA ARG A 158 -14.20 16.36 1.89
C ARG A 158 -15.18 15.63 0.99
N ASP A 159 -14.86 15.47 -0.29
CA ASP A 159 -15.71 14.71 -1.24
C ASP A 159 -15.88 13.25 -0.80
N VAL A 160 -14.88 12.67 -0.12
CA VAL A 160 -14.90 11.26 0.33
C VAL A 160 -15.55 11.11 1.71
N PHE A 161 -15.17 11.95 2.66
CA PHE A 161 -15.62 11.82 4.04
C PHE A 161 -16.91 12.60 4.34
N GLY A 162 -17.24 13.61 3.53
CA GLY A 162 -18.42 14.46 3.71
C GLY A 162 -18.48 15.08 5.10
N ASP A 163 -19.60 14.84 5.79
CA ASP A 163 -19.87 15.33 7.15
C ASP A 163 -19.06 14.58 8.23
N ASN A 164 -18.47 13.42 7.89
CA ASN A 164 -17.60 12.69 8.82
C ASN A 164 -16.21 13.35 8.96
N LEU A 165 -15.87 14.33 8.11
CA LEU A 165 -14.61 15.06 8.20
C LEU A 165 -14.74 16.27 9.14
N GLN A 166 -13.97 16.27 10.22
CA GLN A 166 -13.90 17.39 11.17
C GLN A 166 -12.47 17.90 11.31
N TYR A 167 -12.31 19.22 11.40
CA TYR A 167 -11.02 19.86 11.61
C TYR A 167 -10.90 20.37 13.03
N LYS A 168 -9.93 19.83 13.76
CA LYS A 168 -9.59 20.32 15.10
C LYS A 168 -8.60 21.48 15.03
N VAL A 169 -9.03 22.66 15.47
CA VAL A 169 -8.18 23.86 15.46
C VAL A 169 -7.58 24.11 16.85
N THR A 170 -6.25 24.22 16.90
CA THR A 170 -5.53 24.62 18.12
C THR A 170 -4.84 25.95 17.87
N TYR A 171 -5.12 26.95 18.71
CA TYR A 171 -4.53 28.28 18.61
C TYR A 171 -3.90 28.71 19.93
N ARG A 172 -2.87 29.56 19.86
CA ARG A 172 -2.18 30.12 21.03
C ARG A 172 -1.82 31.58 20.77
N LYS A 173 -2.06 32.43 21.77
CA LYS A 173 -1.56 33.81 21.79
C LYS A 173 -0.12 33.80 22.32
N ALA A 174 0.82 34.39 21.60
CA ALA A 174 2.26 34.32 21.89
C ALA A 174 2.66 34.75 23.33
N LYS A 175 1.85 35.59 23.99
CA LYS A 175 2.07 36.06 25.38
C LYS A 175 1.18 35.38 26.44
N SER A 176 0.55 34.24 26.13
CA SER A 176 -0.31 33.49 27.06
C SER A 176 0.19 32.05 27.23
N THR A 177 0.15 31.56 28.47
CA THR A 177 0.44 30.15 28.83
C THR A 177 -0.77 29.22 28.59
N GLY A 178 -1.96 29.75 28.28
CA GLY A 178 -3.17 28.96 28.04
C GLY A 178 -3.35 28.53 26.57
N LYS A 179 -3.43 27.22 26.31
CA LYS A 179 -3.87 26.66 25.02
C LYS A 179 -5.40 26.52 25.03
N ASN A 180 -6.09 27.16 24.08
CA ASN A 180 -7.52 26.98 23.87
C ASN A 180 -7.76 26.01 22.70
N LYS A 181 -8.72 25.09 22.84
CA LYS A 181 -9.11 24.11 21.81
C LYS A 181 -10.56 24.39 21.40
N ARG A 182 -10.86 24.34 20.10
CA ARG A 182 -12.23 24.25 19.57
C ARG A 182 -12.35 22.99 18.73
N HIS A 183 -13.48 22.30 18.89
CA HIS A 183 -13.86 21.10 18.16
C HIS A 183 -14.66 21.49 16.93
#